data_AF-A0A800A8P7-F1
#
_entry.id   AF-A0A800A8P7-F1
#
_cell.length_a   1.000
_cell.length_b   1.000
_cell.length_c   1.000
_cell.angle_alpha   90.00
_cell.angle_beta   90.00
_cell.angle_gamma   90.00
#
_symmetry.space_group_name_H-M   'P 1'
#
loop_
_entity.id
_entity.type
_entity.pdbx_description
1 polymer ?
#
loop_
_entity_poly.entity_id
_entity_poly.type
_entity_poly.pdbx_seq_one_letter_code
_entity_poly.pdbx_strand_id
1 'polypeptide(L)'
;MSRRLLPVVLTASALLVAACSPAELALTTTSTLVTGTTAGPSAGPTTTTSVPDAATTTIRGETVNDYEVILSFATSDGETLYIVIPPGAYTDVDLENFIIDLVENNPGLWGVEVFDDEEALRAFVLPEGDRTEEQNQLIAEHHFVSLVQGDTIRFQGPFSEMGEFPIGS
;
A
#
# COMPACT_ATOMS: atom_id res chain seq x y z
N MET A 1 -5.99 -53.27 25.15
CA MET A 1 -7.41 -53.72 25.13
C MET A 1 -8.26 -52.65 24.44
N SER A 2 -8.97 -53.06 23.38
CA SER A 2 -10.18 -52.49 22.75
C SER A 2 -10.31 -50.97 22.54
N ARG A 3 -10.26 -50.51 21.28
CA ARG A 3 -11.40 -50.28 20.33
C ARG A 3 -12.10 -48.93 20.61
N ARG A 4 -12.30 -48.01 19.65
CA ARG A 4 -12.87 -48.20 18.31
C ARG A 4 -12.41 -47.10 17.33
N LEU A 5 -12.18 -47.55 16.09
CA LEU A 5 -12.28 -46.76 14.86
C LEU A 5 -13.69 -46.16 14.70
N LEU A 6 -13.80 -44.93 14.19
CA LEU A 6 -14.92 -44.51 13.35
C LEU A 6 -14.44 -43.47 12.32
N PRO A 7 -14.52 -43.77 11.00
CA PRO A 7 -14.18 -42.85 9.93
C PRO A 7 -15.42 -42.02 9.55
N VAL A 8 -15.29 -40.70 9.42
CA VAL A 8 -16.40 -39.84 8.96
C VAL A 8 -15.96 -39.03 7.74
N VAL A 9 -16.33 -39.59 6.59
CA VAL A 9 -16.90 -38.95 5.39
C VAL A 9 -16.06 -37.88 4.68
N LEU A 10 -15.33 -38.39 3.69
CA LEU A 10 -14.97 -37.73 2.43
C LEU A 10 -16.19 -37.04 1.80
N THR A 11 -16.16 -35.71 1.68
CA THR A 11 -17.11 -34.97 0.83
C THR A 11 -16.32 -34.25 -0.26
N ALA A 12 -16.14 -34.95 -1.38
CA ALA A 12 -15.63 -34.38 -2.61
C ALA A 12 -16.72 -33.47 -3.21
N SER A 13 -16.55 -32.15 -3.08
CA SER A 13 -17.34 -31.18 -3.85
C SER A 13 -16.55 -30.81 -5.10
N ALA A 14 -16.79 -31.56 -6.18
CA ALA A 14 -16.40 -31.15 -7.53
C ALA A 14 -17.40 -30.09 -8.00
N LEU A 15 -17.01 -28.80 -7.96
CA LEU A 15 -17.65 -27.76 -8.75
C LEU A 15 -16.82 -27.56 -10.03
N LEU A 16 -17.32 -28.13 -11.12
CA LEU A 16 -17.00 -27.74 -12.49
C LEU A 16 -17.97 -26.64 -12.92
N VAL A 17 -17.54 -25.81 -13.87
CA VAL A 17 -18.23 -24.74 -14.67
C VAL A 17 -17.62 -23.37 -14.31
N ALA A 18 -17.03 -22.57 -15.22
CA ALA A 18 -17.03 -22.54 -16.68
C ALA A 18 -15.68 -22.04 -17.22
N ALA A 19 -15.24 -22.62 -18.32
CA ALA A 19 -14.32 -21.95 -19.24
C ALA A 19 -15.08 -20.82 -19.95
N CYS A 20 -14.61 -19.57 -19.79
CA CYS A 20 -14.90 -18.51 -20.74
C CYS A 20 -13.59 -17.79 -21.05
N SER A 21 -13.25 -17.80 -22.33
CA SER A 21 -12.00 -17.42 -22.98
C SER A 21 -11.58 -15.96 -22.73
N PRO A 22 -10.31 -15.62 -22.98
CA PRO A 22 -9.78 -14.28 -22.75
C PRO A 22 -10.49 -13.25 -23.63
N ALA A 23 -11.09 -12.25 -23.00
CA ALA A 23 -11.34 -10.98 -23.66
C ALA A 23 -10.03 -10.20 -23.63
N GLU A 24 -9.30 -10.26 -24.75
CA GLU A 24 -8.17 -9.39 -25.05
C GLU A 24 -8.68 -7.95 -25.08
N LEU A 25 -8.52 -7.21 -23.98
CA LEU A 25 -8.70 -5.76 -23.99
C LEU A 25 -7.48 -5.17 -24.71
N ALA A 26 -7.63 -5.09 -26.04
CA ALA A 26 -6.73 -4.36 -26.91
C ALA A 26 -6.59 -2.91 -26.41
N LEU A 27 -5.41 -2.56 -25.90
CA LEU A 27 -4.97 -1.19 -25.78
C LEU A 27 -5.05 -0.55 -27.17
N THR A 28 -6.07 0.29 -27.38
CA THR A 28 -6.12 1.18 -28.54
C THR A 28 -6.23 2.61 -28.05
N THR A 29 -5.13 3.14 -27.53
CA THR A 29 -4.95 4.59 -27.46
C THR A 29 -4.38 5.03 -28.80
N THR A 30 -5.26 5.43 -29.71
CA THR A 30 -4.89 6.14 -30.94
C THR A 30 -4.29 7.49 -30.55
N SER A 31 -2.96 7.57 -30.48
CA SER A 31 -2.27 8.86 -30.47
C SER A 31 -1.79 9.16 -31.89
N THR A 32 -2.40 10.17 -32.49
CA THR A 32 -2.07 10.67 -33.83
C THR A 32 -0.61 11.14 -33.85
N LEU A 33 0.26 10.43 -34.58
CA LEU A 33 1.54 10.97 -35.02
C LEU A 33 1.25 12.16 -35.95
N VAL A 34 1.51 13.37 -35.48
CA VAL A 34 1.59 14.53 -36.38
C VAL A 34 2.94 14.46 -37.10
N THR A 35 2.88 14.24 -38.41
CA THR A 35 4.04 14.26 -39.30
C THR A 35 4.53 15.70 -39.44
N GLY A 36 5.55 16.07 -38.69
CA GLY A 36 6.31 17.30 -38.91
C GLY A 36 7.36 17.08 -40.02
N THR A 37 6.98 17.28 -41.28
CA THR A 37 7.96 17.52 -42.36
C THR A 37 8.15 19.02 -42.51
N THR A 38 9.34 19.53 -42.19
CA THR A 38 9.76 20.88 -42.59
C THR A 38 11.18 20.82 -43.12
N ALA A 39 11.32 21.11 -44.42
CA ALA A 39 12.59 21.24 -45.11
C ALA A 39 13.42 22.41 -44.55
N GLY A 40 14.75 22.22 -44.45
CA GLY A 40 15.70 23.33 -44.27
C GLY A 40 15.72 24.25 -45.49
N PRO A 41 16.24 25.49 -45.36
CA PRO A 41 17.70 25.62 -45.26
C PRO A 41 18.25 26.78 -44.39
N SER A 42 19.52 26.63 -44.02
CA SER A 42 20.58 27.65 -43.95
C SER A 42 20.52 28.84 -42.96
N ALA A 43 21.66 28.98 -42.26
CA ALA A 43 22.27 30.17 -41.61
C ALA A 43 21.64 30.74 -40.32
N GLY A 44 22.48 30.86 -39.28
CA GLY A 44 22.17 31.33 -37.92
C GLY A 44 21.75 32.81 -37.81
N PRO A 45 21.44 33.32 -36.59
CA PRO A 45 22.33 33.25 -35.42
C PRO A 45 21.67 32.74 -34.12
N THR A 46 22.53 32.47 -33.14
CA THR A 46 22.25 32.07 -31.76
C THR A 46 21.04 32.79 -31.17
N THR A 47 19.98 32.04 -30.92
CA THR A 47 18.87 32.47 -30.08
C THR A 47 18.78 31.48 -28.93
N THR A 48 19.15 31.91 -27.72
CA THR A 48 18.93 31.15 -26.49
C THR A 48 17.44 30.93 -26.37
N THR A 49 16.97 29.75 -26.77
CA THR A 49 15.59 29.33 -26.53
C THR A 49 15.57 28.82 -25.10
N SER A 50 15.05 29.66 -24.20
CA SER A 50 14.59 29.20 -22.90
C SER A 50 13.62 28.05 -23.14
N VAL A 51 14.06 26.83 -22.81
CA VAL A 51 13.16 25.68 -22.74
C VAL A 51 12.08 26.05 -21.72
N PRO A 52 10.78 25.98 -22.07
CA PRO A 52 9.75 26.13 -21.06
C PRO A 52 9.96 25.02 -20.03
N ASP A 53 10.19 25.47 -18.81
CA ASP A 53 10.22 24.72 -17.57
C ASP A 53 9.15 23.62 -17.62
N ALA A 54 9.58 22.35 -17.57
CA ALA A 54 8.67 21.26 -17.37
C ALA A 54 7.97 21.55 -16.04
N ALA A 55 6.66 21.81 -16.09
CA ALA A 55 5.88 22.01 -14.89
C ALA A 55 6.04 20.76 -14.02
N THR A 56 6.88 20.86 -13.00
CA THR A 56 6.95 19.89 -11.91
C THR A 56 5.57 19.93 -11.26
N THR A 57 4.71 18.97 -11.59
CA THR A 57 3.52 18.71 -10.79
C THR A 57 4.02 18.29 -9.41
N THR A 58 4.11 19.26 -8.51
CA THR A 58 4.31 19.00 -7.09
C THR A 58 3.11 18.17 -6.65
N ILE A 59 3.33 16.88 -6.41
CA ILE A 59 2.34 16.03 -5.74
C ILE A 59 2.17 16.67 -4.36
N ARG A 60 1.00 17.26 -4.15
CA ARG A 60 0.60 17.78 -2.84
C ARG A 60 0.03 16.58 -2.09
N GLY A 61 0.71 16.17 -1.04
CA GLY A 61 0.25 15.12 -0.15
C GLY A 61 -1.15 15.37 0.39
N GLU A 62 -1.86 14.29 0.66
CA GLU A 62 -3.17 14.30 1.32
C GLU A 62 -2.99 13.99 2.80
N THR A 63 -3.60 14.79 3.67
CA THR A 63 -3.57 14.52 5.12
C THR A 63 -4.53 13.39 5.45
N VAL A 64 -4.12 12.46 6.31
CA VAL A 64 -5.01 11.43 6.86
C VAL A 64 -5.99 12.11 7.82
N ASN A 65 -7.23 12.33 7.39
CA ASN A 65 -8.26 12.98 8.21
C ASN A 65 -9.24 12.00 8.85
N ASP A 66 -9.38 10.82 8.25
CA ASP A 66 -10.31 9.76 8.67
C ASP A 66 -9.54 8.44 8.67
N TYR A 67 -9.82 7.59 9.66
CA TYR A 67 -9.25 6.25 9.75
C TYR A 67 -10.19 5.32 10.53
N GLU A 68 -10.08 4.02 10.26
CA GLU A 68 -10.82 2.98 10.96
C GLU A 68 -9.87 2.03 11.69
N VAL A 69 -10.11 1.79 12.97
CA VAL A 69 -9.41 0.77 13.74
C VAL A 69 -10.15 -0.56 13.55
N ILE A 70 -9.58 -1.47 12.76
CA ILE A 70 -10.20 -2.77 12.47
C ILE A 70 -9.99 -3.73 13.63
N LEU A 71 -8.79 -3.70 14.23
CA LEU A 71 -8.43 -4.56 15.36
C LEU A 71 -7.56 -3.79 16.35
N SER A 72 -7.69 -4.15 17.63
CA SER A 72 -6.71 -3.79 18.65
C SER A 72 -6.35 -4.97 19.54
N PHE A 73 -5.08 -5.03 19.94
CA PHE A 73 -4.58 -6.04 20.85
C PHE A 73 -3.85 -5.35 22.00
N ALA A 74 -4.37 -5.51 23.21
CA ALA A 74 -3.70 -5.07 24.42
C ALA A 74 -2.68 -6.14 24.87
N THR A 75 -1.44 -5.72 25.07
CA THR A 75 -0.35 -6.54 25.59
C THR A 75 0.16 -5.98 26.92
N SER A 76 1.16 -6.63 27.53
CA SER A 76 1.85 -6.08 28.70
C SER A 76 2.63 -4.80 28.40
N ASP A 77 3.06 -4.62 27.16
CA ASP A 77 3.92 -3.52 26.72
C ASP A 77 3.11 -2.32 26.20
N GLY A 78 1.86 -2.56 25.83
CA GLY A 78 0.87 -1.54 25.46
C GLY A 78 -0.12 -2.07 24.42
N GLU A 79 -0.87 -1.17 23.81
CA GLU A 79 -1.86 -1.51 22.78
C GLU A 79 -1.26 -1.46 21.38
N THR A 80 -1.57 -2.46 20.56
CA THR A 80 -1.26 -2.46 19.13
C THR A 80 -2.55 -2.27 18.32
N LEU A 81 -2.59 -1.24 17.46
CA LEU A 81 -3.72 -0.96 16.57
C LEU A 81 -3.45 -1.42 15.15
N TYR A 82 -4.49 -1.92 14.48
CA TYR A 82 -4.46 -2.24 13.05
C TYR A 82 -5.48 -1.35 12.37
N ILE A 83 -4.99 -0.44 11.54
CA ILE A 83 -5.74 0.71 11.03
C ILE A 83 -5.86 0.63 9.50
N VAL A 84 -7.04 0.97 9.00
CA VAL A 84 -7.28 1.26 7.58
C VAL A 84 -7.51 2.76 7.41
N ILE A 85 -6.78 3.39 6.51
CA ILE A 85 -7.02 4.75 6.04
C ILE A 85 -7.66 4.71 4.65
N PRO A 86 -8.46 5.71 4.26
CA PRO A 86 -8.97 5.79 2.89
C PRO A 86 -7.83 5.78 1.86
N PRO A 87 -8.00 5.20 0.67
CA PRO A 87 -6.99 5.31 -0.38
C PRO A 87 -6.81 6.78 -0.79
N GLY A 88 -5.56 7.21 -0.90
CA GLY A 88 -5.21 8.62 -1.09
C GLY A 88 -3.77 8.81 -1.55
N ALA A 89 -3.44 10.04 -1.98
CA ALA A 89 -2.10 10.40 -2.41
C ALA A 89 -1.24 10.87 -1.24
N TYR A 90 -0.96 9.95 -0.31
CA TYR A 90 -0.18 10.23 0.89
C TYR A 90 1.31 10.40 0.59
N THR A 91 1.95 11.32 1.30
CA THR A 91 3.41 11.42 1.38
C THR A 91 3.91 10.77 2.67
N ASP A 92 5.22 10.54 2.73
CA ASP A 92 5.92 10.13 3.95
C ASP A 92 5.63 11.08 5.12
N VAL A 93 5.63 12.40 4.86
CA VAL A 93 5.32 13.42 5.87
C VAL A 93 3.88 13.32 6.36
N ASP A 94 2.91 12.99 5.48
CA ASP A 94 1.51 12.83 5.90
C ASP A 94 1.33 11.63 6.84
N LEU A 95 1.99 10.51 6.52
CA LEU A 95 1.94 9.28 7.32
C LEU A 95 2.72 9.42 8.63
N GLU A 96 3.87 10.10 8.62
CA GLU A 96 4.63 10.42 9.83
C GLU A 96 3.79 11.27 10.79
N ASN A 97 3.23 12.37 10.30
CA ASN A 97 2.37 13.24 11.12
C ASN A 97 1.16 12.48 11.66
N PHE A 98 0.55 11.61 10.85
CA PHE A 98 -0.56 10.77 11.30
C PHE A 98 -0.16 9.87 12.49
N ILE A 99 0.98 9.19 12.42
CA ILE A 99 1.44 8.35 13.54
C ILE A 99 1.79 9.18 14.77
N ILE A 100 2.44 10.33 14.60
CA ILE A 100 2.77 11.24 15.71
C ILE A 100 1.50 11.70 16.41
N ASP A 101 0.52 12.21 15.67
CA ASP A 101 -0.77 12.66 16.22
C ASP A 101 -1.48 11.51 16.94
N LEU A 102 -1.43 10.30 16.38
CA LEU A 102 -2.05 9.12 16.98
C LEU A 102 -1.41 8.74 18.33
N VAL A 103 -0.08 8.76 18.43
CA VAL A 103 0.67 8.48 19.67
C VAL A 103 0.45 9.57 20.72
N GLU A 104 0.47 10.85 20.31
CA GLU A 104 0.23 11.97 21.22
C GLU A 104 -1.17 11.91 21.86
N ASN A 105 -2.17 11.49 21.08
CA ASN A 105 -3.54 11.34 21.57
C ASN A 105 -3.76 10.04 22.35
N ASN A 106 -2.88 9.04 22.19
CA ASN A 106 -3.00 7.71 22.80
C ASN A 106 -1.66 7.26 23.42
N PRO A 107 -1.30 7.74 24.61
CA PRO A 107 0.02 7.49 25.22
C PRO A 107 0.27 6.04 25.68
N GLY A 108 -0.66 5.12 25.41
CA GLY A 108 -0.54 3.69 25.71
C GLY A 108 -0.25 2.82 24.49
N LEU A 109 -0.03 3.43 23.31
CA LEU A 109 0.26 2.70 22.09
C LEU A 109 1.69 2.14 22.11
N TRP A 110 1.78 0.84 21.88
CA TRP A 110 3.03 0.11 21.69
C TRP A 110 3.29 -0.20 20.21
N GLY A 111 2.23 -0.30 19.42
CA GLY A 111 2.38 -0.48 17.98
C GLY A 111 1.16 -0.05 17.19
N VAL A 112 1.38 0.16 15.90
CA VAL A 112 0.35 0.53 14.94
C VAL A 112 0.76 -0.10 13.61
N GLU A 113 -0.19 -0.64 12.86
CA GLU A 113 0.03 -1.11 11.50
C GLU A 113 -1.02 -0.44 10.61
N VAL A 114 -0.58 0.35 9.62
CA VAL A 114 -1.47 1.20 8.79
C VAL A 114 -1.52 0.70 7.36
N PHE A 115 -2.74 0.45 6.89
CA PHE A 115 -3.04 0.00 5.54
C PHE A 115 -4.01 0.97 4.85
N ASP A 116 -4.00 1.03 3.52
CA ASP A 116 -5.07 1.69 2.75
C ASP A 116 -6.13 0.72 2.21
N ASP A 117 -5.93 -0.58 2.45
CA ASP A 117 -6.83 -1.66 2.02
C ASP A 117 -7.13 -2.64 3.17
N GLU A 118 -8.42 -2.97 3.34
CA GLU A 118 -8.86 -3.88 4.40
C GLU A 118 -8.44 -5.34 4.11
N GLU A 119 -8.42 -5.77 2.85
CA GLU A 119 -8.02 -7.14 2.49
C GLU A 119 -6.54 -7.37 2.79
N ALA A 120 -5.69 -6.37 2.54
CA ALA A 120 -4.27 -6.39 2.92
C ALA A 120 -4.08 -6.49 4.44
N LEU A 121 -4.81 -5.72 5.24
CA LEU A 121 -4.78 -5.83 6.71
C LEU A 121 -5.23 -7.23 7.16
N ARG A 122 -6.32 -7.76 6.57
CA ARG A 122 -6.84 -9.09 6.90
C ARG A 122 -5.90 -10.21 6.49
N ALA A 123 -5.11 -10.01 5.43
CA ALA A 123 -4.02 -10.90 5.08
C ALA A 123 -2.85 -10.79 6.07
N PHE A 124 -2.52 -9.57 6.52
CA PHE A 124 -1.41 -9.33 7.45
C PHE A 124 -1.62 -9.99 8.82
N VAL A 125 -2.86 -10.04 9.31
CA VAL A 125 -3.14 -10.69 10.61
C VAL A 125 -3.03 -12.22 10.56
N LEU A 126 -3.00 -12.83 9.37
CA LEU A 126 -2.72 -14.25 9.23
C LEU A 126 -1.24 -14.51 9.55
N PRO A 127 -0.91 -15.67 10.18
CA PRO A 127 0.48 -16.10 10.32
C PRO A 127 1.17 -16.14 8.95
N GLU A 128 2.43 -15.70 8.87
CA GLU A 128 3.15 -15.58 7.59
C GLU A 128 3.18 -16.88 6.78
N GLY A 129 3.27 -18.03 7.45
CA GLY A 129 3.27 -19.35 6.81
C GLY A 129 1.92 -19.80 6.24
N ASP A 130 0.84 -19.12 6.61
CA ASP A 130 -0.53 -19.42 6.16
C ASP A 130 -0.99 -18.47 5.04
N ARG A 131 -0.17 -17.47 4.67
CA ARG A 131 -0.49 -16.48 3.63
C ARG A 131 -0.22 -17.03 2.23
N THR A 132 -1.12 -16.73 1.29
CA THR A 132 -0.86 -16.99 -0.14
C THR A 132 0.10 -15.95 -0.73
N GLU A 133 0.60 -16.21 -1.94
CA GLU A 133 1.46 -15.26 -2.64
C GLU A 133 0.70 -13.97 -2.97
N GLU A 134 -0.57 -14.07 -3.36
CA GLU A 134 -1.43 -12.91 -3.61
C GLU A 134 -1.65 -12.08 -2.34
N GLN A 135 -1.81 -12.73 -1.19
CA GLN A 135 -1.94 -12.06 0.10
C GLN A 135 -0.67 -11.32 0.50
N ASN A 136 0.50 -11.94 0.28
CA ASN A 136 1.77 -11.27 0.54
C ASN A 136 1.98 -10.07 -0.40
N GLN A 137 1.52 -10.17 -1.65
CA GLN A 137 1.56 -9.08 -2.58
C GLN A 137 0.63 -7.92 -2.17
N LEU A 138 -0.60 -8.20 -1.74
CA LEU A 138 -1.51 -7.18 -1.20
C LEU A 138 -0.87 -6.44 -0.02
N ILE A 139 -0.26 -7.17 0.93
CA ILE A 139 0.44 -6.55 2.06
C ILE A 139 1.58 -5.65 1.56
N ALA A 140 2.38 -6.10 0.59
CA ALA A 140 3.50 -5.32 0.09
C ALA A 140 3.05 -4.03 -0.64
N GLU A 141 1.88 -4.04 -1.26
CA GLU A 141 1.34 -2.90 -2.01
C GLU A 141 0.59 -1.91 -1.12
N HIS A 142 -0.05 -2.38 -0.05
CA HIS A 142 -1.01 -1.62 0.75
C HIS A 142 -0.60 -1.40 2.22
N HIS A 143 0.54 -1.93 2.66
CA HIS A 143 1.08 -1.65 4.00
C HIS A 143 1.99 -0.43 3.94
N PHE A 144 1.59 0.66 4.60
CA PHE A 144 2.26 1.95 4.44
C PHE A 144 3.25 2.27 5.55
N VAL A 145 2.84 2.10 6.81
CA VAL A 145 3.67 2.48 7.95
C VAL A 145 3.31 1.67 9.20
N SER A 146 4.32 1.38 10.00
CA SER A 146 4.19 0.74 11.31
C SER A 146 4.73 1.65 12.42
N LEU A 147 4.10 1.66 13.59
CA LEU A 147 4.73 2.08 14.84
C LEU A 147 5.30 0.84 15.53
N VAL A 148 6.57 0.91 15.91
CA VAL A 148 7.32 -0.16 16.56
C VAL A 148 7.77 0.31 17.94
N GLN A 149 7.45 -0.47 18.96
CA GLN A 149 7.87 -0.25 20.36
C GLN A 149 7.44 1.12 20.93
N GLY A 150 6.36 1.71 20.39
CA GLY A 150 5.80 2.97 20.87
C GLY A 150 6.57 4.23 20.48
N ASP A 151 7.79 4.12 19.94
CA ASP A 151 8.64 5.29 19.66
C ASP A 151 9.27 5.30 18.27
N THR A 152 9.18 4.24 17.47
CA THR A 152 9.83 4.18 16.16
C THR A 152 8.82 4.01 15.04
N ILE A 153 8.79 4.95 14.10
CA ILE A 153 8.02 4.86 12.86
C ILE A 153 8.85 4.08 11.84
N ARG A 154 8.26 3.05 11.24
CA ARG A 154 8.89 2.27 10.16
C ARG A 154 8.01 2.31 8.93
N PHE A 155 8.54 2.83 7.83
CA PHE A 155 7.84 2.81 6.56
C PHE A 155 7.88 1.43 5.91
N GLN A 156 6.79 1.09 5.23
CA GLN A 156 6.53 -0.23 4.68
C GLN A 156 6.09 -0.12 3.21
N GLY A 157 6.09 -1.26 2.52
CA GLY A 157 5.55 -1.37 1.16
C GLY A 157 6.04 -0.27 0.22
N PRO A 158 5.16 0.56 -0.37
CA PRO A 158 5.54 1.62 -1.31
C PRO A 158 6.38 2.74 -0.68
N PHE A 159 6.39 2.87 0.65
CA PHE A 159 7.20 3.86 1.37
C PHE A 159 8.46 3.27 2.00
N SER A 160 8.71 1.97 1.86
CA SER A 160 9.81 1.25 2.56
C SER A 160 11.20 1.84 2.35
N GLU A 161 11.46 2.50 1.22
CA GLU A 161 12.73 3.18 0.94
C GLU A 161 13.03 4.35 1.90
N MET A 162 12.01 4.88 2.58
CA MET A 162 12.13 5.95 3.58
C MET A 162 12.80 5.46 4.88
N GLY A 163 12.71 4.16 5.20
CA GLY A 163 13.36 3.56 6.37
C GLY A 163 12.62 3.78 7.69
N GLU A 164 13.37 4.04 8.75
CA GLU A 164 12.87 4.14 10.14
C GLU A 164 13.21 5.51 10.75
N PHE A 165 12.28 6.05 11.54
CA PHE A 165 12.39 7.36 12.19
C PHE A 165 11.97 7.28 13.66
N PRO A 166 12.83 7.65 14.61
CA PRO A 166 12.47 7.71 16.02
C PRO A 166 11.67 8.98 16.35
N ILE A 167 10.62 8.83 17.16
CA ILE A 167 9.78 9.91 17.68
C ILE A 167 10.39 10.43 18.99
N GLY A 168 10.51 11.75 19.13
CA GLY A 168 10.84 12.40 20.41
C GLY A 168 12.34 12.46 20.77
N SER A 169 13.23 12.51 19.78
CA SER A 169 14.68 12.73 19.99
C SER A 169 15.04 14.14 20.48
#